data_AF-A0A4S8L7F1-F1
#
_entry.id   AF-A0A4S8L7F1-F1
#
_cell.length_a   1.000
_cell.length_b   1.000
_cell.length_c   1.000
_cell.angle_alpha   90.00
_cell.angle_beta   90.00
_cell.angle_gamma   90.00
#
_symmetry.space_group_name_H-M   'P 1'
#
loop_
_entity.id
_entity.type
_entity.pdbx_description
1 polymer ?
#
loop_
_entity_poly.entity_id
_entity_poly.type
_entity_poly.pdbx_seq_one_letter_code
_entity_poly.pdbx_strand_id
1 'polypeptide(L)'
;MSGFRKWTDASREERRRAKAAFRIPKNVKQTLLPPSSGSLWDMLKFKSPLITSSRTSTALDLSNFFTASEPTDIDNEALSQLRKLPLPSPRTVHQLESASREKWLNGLCSVVYAHSSGPKTCYPLWIISFWSLTVTHFTSIVKPWTQVLDWINDCWKRESLAREAELTHAMLKSVPWGEEKAGFSDTRPIHTLWRLLGKNWFSSSIVDIVLEVLQADI
;
A
#
# COMPACT_ATOMS: atom_id res chain seq x y z
N MET A 1 -27.29 28.07 5.81
CA MET A 1 -26.62 27.20 4.81
C MET A 1 -25.19 27.71 4.65
N SER A 2 -24.20 26.99 5.17
CA SER A 2 -22.79 27.34 4.92
C SER A 2 -22.51 27.13 3.44
N GLY A 3 -21.96 28.15 2.76
CA GLY A 3 -21.54 28.02 1.36
C GLY A 3 -20.51 26.91 1.18
N PHE A 4 -20.49 26.31 -0.01
CA PHE A 4 -19.50 25.33 -0.40
C PHE A 4 -18.09 25.96 -0.36
N ARG A 5 -17.15 25.33 0.36
CA ARG A 5 -15.78 25.83 0.54
C ARG A 5 -14.78 24.98 -0.24
N LYS A 6 -13.89 25.63 -0.98
CA LYS A 6 -12.79 24.97 -1.69
C LYS A 6 -11.56 24.82 -0.79
N TRP A 7 -10.79 23.76 -1.01
CA TRP A 7 -9.57 23.49 -0.23
C TRP A 7 -8.50 24.58 -0.34
N THR A 8 -8.42 25.28 -1.46
CA THR A 8 -7.50 26.41 -1.68
C THR A 8 -7.69 27.51 -0.64
N ASP A 9 -8.92 27.66 -0.14
CA ASP A 9 -9.34 28.71 0.78
C ASP A 9 -9.21 28.28 2.25
N ALA A 10 -8.68 27.07 2.50
CA ALA A 10 -8.47 26.55 3.84
C ALA A 10 -7.33 27.30 4.54
N SER A 11 -7.63 27.80 5.74
CA SER A 11 -6.67 28.42 6.66
C SER A 11 -5.57 27.44 7.08
N ARG A 12 -4.45 27.96 7.59
CA ARG A 12 -3.34 27.13 8.10
C ARG A 12 -3.80 26.15 9.18
N GLU A 13 -4.70 26.57 10.06
CA GLU A 13 -5.21 25.73 11.14
C GLU A 13 -6.13 24.62 10.63
N GLU A 14 -6.98 24.91 9.65
CA GLU A 14 -7.77 23.89 8.96
C GLU A 14 -6.88 22.87 8.26
N ARG A 15 -5.82 23.33 7.60
CA ARG A 15 -4.84 22.43 6.97
C ARG A 15 -4.16 21.50 7.97
N ARG A 16 -3.83 22.03 9.17
CA ARG A 16 -3.24 21.25 10.27
C ARG A 16 -4.22 20.19 10.79
N ARG A 17 -5.48 20.57 11.03
CA ARG A 17 -6.53 19.67 11.51
C ARG A 17 -6.89 18.59 10.49
N ALA A 18 -6.98 18.94 9.20
CA ALA A 18 -7.17 17.97 8.13
C ALA A 18 -6.03 16.94 8.11
N LYS A 19 -4.77 17.39 8.16
CA LYS A 19 -3.61 16.49 8.18
C LYS A 19 -3.68 15.51 9.36
N ALA A 20 -4.17 15.95 10.52
CA ALA A 20 -4.37 15.07 11.67
C ALA A 20 -5.50 14.06 11.43
N ALA A 21 -6.64 14.48 10.85
CA ALA A 21 -7.79 13.60 10.58
C ALA A 21 -7.47 12.45 9.60
N PHE A 22 -6.56 12.68 8.65
CA PHE A 22 -6.12 11.66 7.68
C PHE A 22 -4.91 10.85 8.15
N ARG A 23 -4.31 11.16 9.32
CA ARG A 23 -3.13 10.45 9.80
C ARG A 23 -3.52 9.09 10.39
N ILE A 24 -3.01 8.02 9.79
CA ILE A 24 -3.16 6.66 10.35
C ILE A 24 -2.46 6.58 11.72
N PRO A 25 -3.15 6.15 12.79
CA PRO A 25 -2.53 5.93 14.10
C PRO A 25 -1.38 4.92 14.03
N LYS A 26 -0.31 5.13 14.82
CA LYS A 26 0.91 4.29 14.75
C LYS A 26 0.63 2.81 15.07
N ASN A 27 -0.12 2.54 16.13
CA ASN A 27 -0.54 1.21 16.55
C ASN A 27 -1.37 0.52 15.45
N VAL A 28 -2.31 1.26 14.86
CA VAL A 28 -3.14 0.76 13.75
C VAL A 28 -2.28 0.40 12.54
N LYS A 29 -1.32 1.26 12.18
CA LYS A 29 -0.42 1.03 11.05
C LYS A 29 0.38 -0.27 11.21
N GLN A 30 0.88 -0.56 12.42
CA GLN A 30 1.64 -1.78 12.72
C GLN A 30 0.77 -3.05 12.65
N THR A 31 -0.53 -2.93 12.94
CA THR A 31 -1.47 -4.07 12.86
C THR A 31 -1.95 -4.34 11.43
N LEU A 32 -2.15 -3.29 10.64
CA LEU A 32 -2.77 -3.38 9.31
C LEU A 32 -1.78 -3.61 8.18
N LEU A 33 -0.49 -3.32 8.37
CA LEU A 33 0.54 -3.44 7.34
C LEU A 33 1.69 -4.36 7.82
N PRO A 34 2.40 -5.02 6.90
CA PRO A 34 3.58 -5.78 7.28
C PRO A 34 4.64 -4.85 7.89
N PRO A 35 5.36 -5.29 8.94
CA PRO A 35 6.45 -4.51 9.52
C PRO A 35 7.58 -4.38 8.50
N SER A 36 8.18 -3.20 8.38
CA SER A 36 9.28 -2.93 7.42
C SER A 36 10.55 -3.72 7.70
N SER A 37 10.77 -4.11 8.96
CA SER A 37 11.87 -4.97 9.40
C SER A 37 11.58 -6.47 9.19
N GLY A 38 10.36 -6.83 8.77
CA GLY A 38 10.03 -8.21 8.43
C GLY A 38 10.72 -8.65 7.15
N SER A 39 10.85 -9.96 6.94
CA SER A 39 11.46 -10.48 5.71
C SER A 39 10.57 -10.21 4.48
N LEU A 40 11.15 -10.27 3.28
CA LEU A 40 10.39 -10.29 2.03
C LEU A 40 9.33 -11.40 2.01
N TRP A 41 9.65 -12.55 2.60
CA TRP A 41 8.73 -13.67 2.74
C TRP A 41 7.55 -13.36 3.68
N ASP A 42 7.80 -12.74 4.82
CA ASP A 42 6.74 -12.33 5.76
C ASP A 42 5.80 -11.31 5.12
N MET A 43 6.36 -10.37 4.37
CA MET A 43 5.59 -9.40 3.59
C MET A 43 4.70 -10.09 2.55
N LEU A 44 5.24 -11.06 1.80
CA LEU A 44 4.46 -11.82 0.81
C LEU A 44 3.35 -12.68 1.44
N LYS A 45 3.60 -13.23 2.63
CA LYS A 45 2.60 -14.00 3.39
C LYS A 45 1.60 -13.13 4.13
N PHE A 46 1.84 -11.84 4.24
CA PHE A 46 0.96 -10.93 4.95
C PHE A 46 -0.40 -10.87 4.25
N LYS A 47 -1.44 -11.32 4.96
CA LYS A 47 -2.82 -11.28 4.47
C LYS A 47 -3.23 -9.82 4.26
N SER A 48 -3.31 -9.43 2.99
CA SER A 48 -3.76 -8.13 2.52
C SER A 48 -5.22 -8.21 2.07
N PRO A 49 -6.02 -7.16 2.27
CA PRO A 49 -7.39 -7.12 1.80
C PRO A 49 -7.46 -7.21 0.27
N LEU A 50 -8.53 -7.81 -0.24
CA LEU A 50 -8.78 -7.92 -1.68
C LEU A 50 -9.03 -6.54 -2.28
N ILE A 51 -8.35 -6.19 -3.37
CA ILE A 51 -8.60 -4.94 -4.10
C ILE A 51 -9.69 -5.20 -5.15
N THR A 52 -10.81 -4.46 -5.05
CA THR A 52 -11.90 -4.58 -6.02
C THR A 52 -11.43 -4.18 -7.41
N SER A 53 -11.68 -5.05 -8.39
CA SER A 53 -11.35 -4.80 -9.79
C SER A 53 -12.18 -3.65 -10.36
N SER A 54 -11.54 -2.79 -11.16
CA SER A 54 -12.24 -1.70 -11.85
C SER A 54 -13.27 -2.19 -12.88
N ARG A 55 -13.20 -3.46 -13.33
CA ARG A 55 -14.14 -4.01 -14.34
C ARG A 55 -15.54 -4.26 -13.81
N THR A 56 -15.69 -4.47 -12.51
CA THR A 56 -16.99 -4.77 -11.88
C THR A 56 -17.59 -3.56 -11.17
N SER A 57 -16.87 -2.44 -11.08
CA SER A 57 -17.37 -1.23 -10.46
C SER A 57 -18.23 -0.48 -11.47
N THR A 58 -19.55 -0.50 -11.29
CA THR A 58 -20.41 0.57 -11.78
C THR A 58 -19.84 1.92 -11.33
N ALA A 59 -20.11 3.00 -12.07
CA ALA A 59 -19.62 4.33 -11.71
C ALA A 59 -20.14 4.68 -10.30
N LEU A 60 -19.28 4.55 -9.30
CA LEU A 60 -19.63 4.84 -7.91
C LEU A 60 -19.58 6.36 -7.72
N ASP A 61 -20.67 6.91 -7.23
CA ASP A 61 -20.67 8.30 -6.77
C ASP A 61 -19.81 8.42 -5.51
N LEU A 62 -18.77 9.26 -5.59
CA LEU A 62 -17.86 9.55 -4.48
C LEU A 62 -18.60 10.13 -3.28
N SER A 63 -19.75 10.79 -3.49
CA SER A 63 -20.57 11.35 -2.41
C SER A 63 -21.03 10.26 -1.43
N ASN A 64 -21.29 9.05 -1.91
CA ASN A 64 -21.77 7.93 -1.10
C ASN A 64 -20.73 7.38 -0.12
N PHE A 65 -19.45 7.73 -0.30
CA PHE A 65 -18.39 7.31 0.61
C PHE A 65 -18.29 8.18 1.84
N PHE A 66 -18.69 9.45 1.79
CA PHE A 66 -18.49 10.38 2.89
C PHE A 66 -19.78 10.63 3.65
N THR A 67 -19.69 10.77 4.97
CA THR A 67 -20.84 11.14 5.80
C THR A 67 -20.44 12.16 6.87
N ALA A 68 -21.43 12.93 7.30
CA ALA A 68 -21.32 13.87 8.41
C ALA A 68 -21.52 13.20 9.78
N SER A 69 -21.92 11.92 9.80
CA SER A 69 -22.06 11.14 11.02
C SER A 69 -20.70 10.91 11.68
N GLU A 70 -20.66 10.90 13.01
CA GLU A 70 -19.44 10.60 13.76
C GLU A 70 -18.91 9.20 13.44
N PRO A 71 -17.57 9.04 13.33
CA PRO A 71 -16.98 7.74 13.11
C PRO A 71 -17.13 6.85 14.35
N THR A 72 -17.34 5.56 14.12
CA THR A 72 -17.28 4.54 15.17
C THR A 72 -15.84 4.40 15.68
N ASP A 73 -15.70 4.23 16.99
CA ASP A 73 -14.42 3.92 17.63
C ASP A 73 -13.83 2.62 17.07
N ILE A 74 -12.53 2.64 16.81
CA ILE A 74 -11.82 1.52 16.18
C ILE A 74 -11.09 0.73 17.26
N ASP A 75 -11.71 -0.38 17.66
CA ASP A 75 -11.11 -1.38 18.55
C ASP A 75 -10.35 -2.48 17.77
N ASN A 76 -9.82 -3.46 18.49
CA ASN A 76 -9.06 -4.57 17.89
C ASN A 76 -9.91 -5.47 16.99
N GLU A 77 -11.22 -5.59 17.25
CA GLU A 77 -12.12 -6.37 16.42
C GLU A 77 -12.36 -5.64 15.09
N ALA A 78 -12.66 -4.35 15.13
CA ALA A 78 -12.81 -3.49 13.96
C ALA A 78 -11.53 -3.51 13.10
N LEU A 79 -10.34 -3.45 13.71
CA LEU A 79 -9.06 -3.60 12.99
C LEU A 79 -8.94 -4.96 12.28
N SER A 80 -9.36 -6.03 12.94
CA SER A 80 -9.36 -7.38 12.36
C SER A 80 -10.33 -7.49 11.18
N GLN A 81 -11.47 -6.80 11.24
CA GLN A 81 -12.44 -6.72 10.14
C GLN A 81 -11.91 -5.87 8.97
N LEU A 82 -11.26 -4.74 9.24
CA LEU A 82 -10.68 -3.89 8.20
C LEU A 82 -9.70 -4.63 7.28
N ARG A 83 -8.98 -5.64 7.80
CA ARG A 83 -8.09 -6.49 7.00
C ARG A 83 -8.82 -7.45 6.05
N LYS A 84 -10.10 -7.73 6.32
CA LYS A 84 -10.94 -8.64 5.54
C LYS A 84 -11.81 -7.90 4.53
N LEU A 85 -12.11 -6.63 4.80
CA LEU A 85 -12.96 -5.82 3.93
C LEU A 85 -12.26 -5.56 2.59
N PRO A 86 -12.99 -5.67 1.46
CA PRO A 86 -12.41 -5.37 0.16
C PRO A 86 -12.08 -3.88 0.05
N LEU A 87 -10.94 -3.56 -0.54
CA LEU A 87 -10.56 -2.18 -0.84
C LEU A 87 -11.27 -1.68 -2.10
N PRO A 88 -11.59 -0.37 -2.19
CA PRO A 88 -12.01 0.23 -3.44
C PRO A 88 -10.93 0.07 -4.51
N SER A 89 -11.31 0.20 -5.79
CA SER A 89 -10.34 0.13 -6.88
C SER A 89 -9.28 1.25 -6.78
N PRO A 90 -8.05 1.08 -7.31
CA PRO A 90 -7.01 2.11 -7.25
C PRO A 90 -7.45 3.48 -7.77
N ARG A 91 -8.26 3.49 -8.84
CA ARG A 91 -8.86 4.71 -9.40
C ARG A 91 -9.79 5.39 -8.40
N THR A 92 -10.67 4.62 -7.76
CA THR A 92 -11.60 5.13 -6.75
C THR A 92 -10.85 5.67 -5.54
N VAL A 93 -9.84 4.95 -5.06
CA VAL A 93 -9.00 5.40 -3.93
C VAL A 93 -8.31 6.73 -4.25
N HIS A 94 -7.75 6.88 -5.46
CA HIS A 94 -7.12 8.13 -5.88
C HIS A 94 -8.11 9.31 -5.97
N GLN A 95 -9.33 9.05 -6.48
CA GLN A 95 -10.40 10.04 -6.52
C GLN A 95 -10.85 10.45 -5.11
N LEU A 96 -11.01 9.49 -4.20
CA LEU A 96 -11.35 9.74 -2.80
C LEU A 96 -10.27 10.56 -2.10
N GLU A 97 -9.00 10.21 -2.29
CA GLU A 97 -7.87 10.96 -1.74
C GLU A 97 -7.86 12.41 -2.23
N SER A 98 -8.08 12.61 -3.53
CA SER A 98 -8.12 13.95 -4.15
C SER A 98 -9.27 14.81 -3.62
N ALA A 99 -10.46 14.22 -3.42
CA ALA A 99 -11.64 14.92 -2.91
C ALA A 99 -11.66 15.07 -1.38
N SER A 100 -10.89 14.25 -0.65
CA SER A 100 -11.01 14.06 0.80
C SER A 100 -10.91 15.35 1.62
N ARG A 101 -9.96 16.23 1.28
CA ARG A 101 -9.69 17.46 2.02
C ARG A 101 -10.80 18.49 1.87
N GLU A 102 -11.36 18.60 0.67
CA GLU A 102 -12.50 19.46 0.40
C GLU A 102 -13.76 18.92 1.08
N LYS A 103 -14.00 17.61 1.01
CA LYS A 103 -15.12 16.97 1.71
C LYS A 103 -15.04 17.17 3.23
N TRP A 104 -13.85 17.04 3.81
CA TRP A 104 -13.61 17.34 5.23
C TRP A 104 -13.87 18.81 5.58
N LEU A 105 -13.42 19.75 4.74
CA LEU A 105 -13.65 21.18 4.95
C LEU A 105 -15.14 21.55 4.93
N ASN A 106 -15.95 20.79 4.18
CA ASN A 106 -17.40 20.92 4.09
C ASN A 106 -18.16 20.11 5.17
N GLY A 107 -17.48 19.67 6.22
CA GLY A 107 -18.11 19.07 7.41
C GLY A 107 -18.29 17.56 7.37
N LEU A 108 -17.79 16.86 6.34
CA LEU A 108 -17.84 15.40 6.31
C LEU A 108 -16.68 14.83 7.15
N CYS A 109 -17.01 14.10 8.21
CA CYS A 109 -16.05 13.68 9.24
C CYS A 109 -15.75 12.18 9.27
N SER A 110 -16.44 11.39 8.45
CA SER A 110 -16.23 9.93 8.37
C SER A 110 -16.44 9.38 6.96
N VAL A 111 -16.06 8.13 6.76
CA VAL A 111 -16.13 7.39 5.50
C VAL A 111 -16.81 6.04 5.67
N VAL A 112 -17.59 5.60 4.69
CA VAL A 112 -18.23 4.27 4.64
C VAL A 112 -17.69 3.44 3.48
N TYR A 113 -17.75 2.11 3.59
CA TYR A 113 -17.43 1.18 2.50
C TYR A 113 -18.60 1.12 1.49
N ALA A 114 -18.85 2.23 0.77
CA ALA A 114 -19.98 2.37 -0.15
C ALA A 114 -19.99 1.34 -1.29
N HIS A 115 -18.84 0.76 -1.62
CA HIS A 115 -18.68 -0.28 -2.64
C HIS A 115 -18.94 -1.70 -2.11
N SER A 116 -19.19 -1.87 -0.81
CA SER A 116 -19.47 -3.17 -0.19
C SER A 116 -20.96 -3.30 0.11
N SER A 117 -21.51 -4.50 -0.04
CA SER A 117 -22.91 -4.82 0.28
C SER A 117 -23.18 -5.01 1.78
N GLY A 118 -22.21 -4.70 2.64
CA GLY A 118 -22.28 -4.90 4.09
C GLY A 118 -22.93 -3.73 4.86
N PRO A 119 -22.93 -3.82 6.20
CA PRO A 119 -23.37 -2.74 7.06
C PRO A 119 -22.62 -1.43 6.77
N LYS A 120 -23.35 -0.31 6.77
CA LYS A 120 -22.79 1.04 6.56
C LYS A 120 -22.15 1.59 7.84
N THR A 121 -21.06 0.96 8.28
CA THR A 121 -20.26 1.46 9.39
C THR A 121 -19.54 2.74 8.99
N CYS A 122 -19.61 3.77 9.84
CA CYS A 122 -18.91 5.03 9.65
C CYS A 122 -17.51 4.90 10.23
N TYR A 123 -16.48 4.93 9.38
CA TYR A 123 -15.09 4.83 9.81
C TYR A 123 -14.40 6.20 9.81
N PRO A 124 -13.33 6.39 10.60
CA PRO A 124 -12.53 7.60 10.55
C PRO A 124 -11.93 7.88 9.17
N LEU A 125 -11.70 9.15 8.85
CA LEU A 125 -11.16 9.58 7.56
C LEU A 125 -9.76 9.06 7.23
N TRP A 126 -8.96 8.69 8.23
CA TRP A 126 -7.64 8.06 8.01
C TRP A 126 -7.75 6.72 7.25
N ILE A 127 -8.92 6.10 7.17
CA ILE A 127 -9.17 4.92 6.35
C ILE A 127 -8.86 5.17 4.87
N ILE A 128 -9.09 6.38 4.35
CA ILE A 128 -8.73 6.73 2.97
C ILE A 128 -7.20 6.65 2.78
N SER A 129 -6.43 7.10 3.77
CA SER A 129 -4.97 6.98 3.76
C SER A 129 -4.52 5.53 3.89
N PHE A 130 -5.22 4.71 4.67
CA PHE A 130 -4.96 3.27 4.73
C PHE A 130 -5.21 2.59 3.38
N TRP A 131 -6.31 2.92 2.70
CA TRP A 131 -6.60 2.39 1.36
C TRP A 131 -5.51 2.78 0.36
N SER A 132 -5.13 4.06 0.31
CA SER A 132 -4.07 4.56 -0.59
C SER A 132 -2.75 3.84 -0.33
N LEU A 133 -2.32 3.79 0.93
CA LEU A 133 -1.09 3.11 1.34
C LEU A 133 -1.10 1.61 1.00
N THR A 134 -2.22 0.93 1.19
CA THR A 134 -2.34 -0.51 0.90
C THR A 134 -2.33 -0.78 -0.60
N VAL A 135 -3.00 0.06 -1.40
CA VAL A 135 -2.97 -0.03 -2.87
C VAL A 135 -1.56 0.20 -3.39
N THR A 136 -0.84 1.21 -2.90
CA THR A 136 0.56 1.45 -3.27
C THR A 136 1.45 0.29 -2.84
N HIS A 137 1.31 -0.21 -1.60
CA HIS A 137 2.09 -1.34 -1.11
C HIS A 137 1.86 -2.58 -1.99
N PHE A 138 0.61 -2.90 -2.30
CA PHE A 138 0.29 -4.05 -3.14
C PHE A 138 0.84 -3.90 -4.57
N THR A 139 0.64 -2.74 -5.19
CA THR A 139 0.98 -2.54 -6.60
C THR A 139 2.48 -2.36 -6.83
N SER A 140 3.17 -1.63 -5.94
CA SER A 140 4.59 -1.30 -6.08
C SER A 140 5.52 -2.32 -5.45
N ILE A 141 5.04 -3.13 -4.50
CA ILE A 141 5.87 -4.04 -3.71
C ILE A 141 5.42 -5.48 -3.82
N VAL A 142 4.21 -5.81 -3.37
CA VAL A 142 3.75 -7.21 -3.31
C VAL A 142 3.66 -7.82 -4.70
N LYS A 143 2.97 -7.17 -5.64
CA LYS A 143 2.72 -7.71 -6.98
C LYS A 143 4.02 -8.04 -7.75
N PRO A 144 5.04 -7.16 -7.82
CA PRO A 144 6.31 -7.54 -8.45
C PRO A 144 7.00 -8.73 -7.79
N TRP A 145 7.01 -8.80 -6.46
CA TRP A 145 7.60 -9.93 -5.74
C TRP A 145 6.79 -11.22 -5.89
N THR A 146 5.47 -11.16 -6.07
CA THR A 146 4.67 -12.33 -6.45
C THR A 146 5.13 -12.90 -7.80
N GLN A 147 5.38 -12.03 -8.79
CA GLN A 147 5.91 -12.47 -10.09
C GLN A 147 7.30 -13.08 -9.99
N VAL A 148 8.15 -12.53 -9.11
CA VAL A 148 9.46 -13.12 -8.80
C VAL A 148 9.31 -14.49 -8.18
N LEU A 149 8.37 -14.67 -7.24
CA LEU A 149 8.12 -15.98 -6.62
C LEU A 149 7.63 -17.01 -7.63
N ASP A 150 6.73 -16.63 -8.55
CA ASP A 150 6.30 -17.48 -9.66
C ASP A 150 7.49 -17.88 -10.55
N TRP A 151 8.39 -16.93 -10.84
CA TRP A 151 9.60 -17.20 -11.60
C TRP A 151 10.57 -18.14 -10.86
N ILE A 152 10.76 -18.00 -9.55
CA ILE A 152 11.57 -18.91 -8.72
C ILE A 152 10.98 -20.33 -8.78
N ASN A 153 9.65 -20.46 -8.65
CA ASN A 153 8.95 -21.74 -8.74
C ASN A 153 9.17 -22.42 -10.09
N ASP A 154 9.23 -21.65 -11.17
CA ASP A 154 9.54 -22.17 -12.50
C ASP A 154 11.02 -22.52 -12.68
N CYS A 155 11.93 -21.82 -11.98
CA CYS A 155 13.36 -22.14 -11.99
C CYS A 155 13.65 -23.45 -11.26
N TRP A 156 12.94 -23.80 -10.19
CA TRP A 156 13.09 -25.11 -9.54
C TRP A 156 12.80 -26.30 -10.46
N LYS A 157 11.95 -26.11 -11.47
CA LYS A 157 11.64 -27.15 -12.48
C LYS A 157 12.77 -27.32 -13.50
N ARG A 158 13.76 -26.41 -13.51
CA ARG A 158 14.89 -26.39 -14.44
C ARG A 158 16.17 -26.72 -13.68
N GLU A 159 16.77 -27.86 -13.99
CA GLU A 159 17.97 -28.34 -13.29
C GLU A 159 19.11 -27.31 -13.26
N SER A 160 19.30 -26.56 -14.35
CA SER A 160 20.36 -25.55 -14.47
C SER A 160 20.20 -24.30 -13.60
N LEU A 161 19.02 -24.06 -13.02
CA LEU A 161 18.72 -22.88 -12.19
C LEU A 161 18.22 -23.27 -10.78
N ALA A 162 18.21 -24.56 -10.45
CA ALA A 162 17.61 -25.04 -9.22
C ALA A 162 18.35 -24.52 -7.98
N ARG A 163 19.69 -24.44 -8.05
CA ARG A 163 20.54 -23.94 -6.96
C ARG A 163 20.32 -22.45 -6.71
N GLU A 164 20.30 -21.65 -7.77
CA GLU A 164 20.08 -20.20 -7.71
C GLU A 164 18.66 -19.90 -7.18
N ALA A 165 17.67 -20.69 -7.60
CA ALA A 165 16.30 -20.59 -7.10
C ALA A 165 16.22 -20.90 -5.60
N GLU A 166 16.91 -21.94 -5.13
CA GLU A 166 16.98 -22.29 -3.71
C GLU A 166 17.65 -21.19 -2.87
N LEU A 167 18.80 -20.67 -3.31
CA LEU A 167 19.50 -19.57 -2.63
C LEU A 167 18.63 -18.30 -2.58
N THR A 168 18.02 -17.93 -3.71
CA THR A 168 17.15 -16.76 -3.79
C THR A 168 15.96 -16.92 -2.83
N HIS A 169 15.33 -18.09 -2.82
CA HIS A 169 14.23 -18.38 -1.91
C HIS A 169 14.65 -18.37 -0.43
N ALA A 170 15.86 -18.85 -0.11
CA ALA A 170 16.42 -18.73 1.25
C ALA A 170 16.62 -17.26 1.65
N MET A 171 17.13 -16.41 0.74
CA MET A 171 17.29 -14.98 0.97
C MET A 171 15.95 -14.26 1.19
N LEU A 172 14.88 -14.64 0.48
CA LEU A 172 13.54 -14.06 0.73
C LEU A 172 13.10 -14.19 2.19
N LYS A 173 13.52 -15.25 2.88
CA LYS A 173 13.15 -15.53 4.27
C LYS A 173 13.97 -14.76 5.30
N SER A 174 15.14 -14.24 4.93
CA SER A 174 16.06 -13.58 5.87
C SER A 174 16.19 -12.08 5.63
N VAL A 175 15.98 -11.61 4.40
CA VAL A 175 16.27 -10.22 4.04
C VAL A 175 15.08 -9.30 4.35
N PRO A 176 15.27 -8.22 5.13
CA PRO A 176 14.21 -7.28 5.47
C PRO A 176 13.76 -6.48 4.24
N TRP A 177 12.46 -6.38 3.99
CA TRP A 177 11.96 -5.77 2.74
C TRP A 177 12.00 -4.23 2.75
N GLY A 178 11.90 -3.63 3.93
CA GLY A 178 11.76 -2.18 4.09
C GLY A 178 13.04 -1.46 4.47
N GLU A 179 14.15 -2.18 4.69
CA GLU A 179 15.45 -1.57 5.02
C GLU A 179 16.19 -1.10 3.77
N GLU A 180 17.07 -0.14 3.95
CA GLU A 180 17.96 0.37 2.89
C GLU A 180 18.99 -0.70 2.51
N LYS A 181 19.40 -0.70 1.25
CA LYS A 181 20.41 -1.64 0.78
C LYS A 181 21.78 -1.20 1.30
N ALA A 182 22.42 -2.05 2.09
CA ALA A 182 23.80 -1.81 2.51
C ALA A 182 24.76 -2.00 1.32
N GLY A 183 25.76 -1.12 1.21
CA GLY A 183 26.84 -1.25 0.22
C GLY A 183 26.55 -0.69 -1.17
N PHE A 184 25.42 -0.01 -1.38
CA PHE A 184 25.10 0.66 -2.66
C PHE A 184 25.02 2.17 -2.48
N SER A 185 25.29 2.92 -3.54
CA SER A 185 25.13 4.38 -3.52
C SER A 185 23.66 4.82 -3.40
N ASP A 186 22.72 3.96 -3.81
CA ASP A 186 21.29 4.27 -3.74
C ASP A 186 20.67 3.87 -2.40
N THR A 187 20.10 4.85 -1.68
CA THR A 187 19.41 4.63 -0.39
C THR A 187 18.02 4.02 -0.56
N ARG A 188 17.79 3.29 -1.66
CA ARG A 188 16.49 2.67 -1.93
C ARG A 188 16.30 1.43 -1.06
N PRO A 189 15.06 1.11 -0.69
CA PRO A 189 14.79 -0.06 0.11
C PRO A 189 15.02 -1.35 -0.69
N ILE A 190 15.35 -2.43 0.03
CA ILE A 190 15.65 -3.77 -0.51
C ILE A 190 14.54 -4.29 -1.41
N HIS A 191 13.26 -4.01 -1.08
CA HIS A 191 12.18 -4.48 -1.93
C HIS A 191 12.25 -3.96 -3.37
N THR A 192 13.09 -2.97 -3.71
CA THR A 192 13.30 -2.54 -5.10
C THR A 192 14.13 -3.53 -5.93
N LEU A 193 14.79 -4.51 -5.30
CA LEU A 193 15.67 -5.49 -5.95
C LEU A 193 14.92 -6.55 -6.77
N TRP A 194 13.58 -6.62 -6.70
CA TRP A 194 12.80 -7.54 -7.55
C TRP A 194 13.13 -7.39 -9.04
N ARG A 195 13.57 -6.20 -9.46
CA ARG A 195 13.96 -5.90 -10.85
C ARG A 195 15.17 -6.68 -11.34
N LEU A 196 16.04 -7.12 -10.44
CA LEU A 196 17.21 -7.96 -10.77
C LEU A 196 16.83 -9.42 -11.05
N LEU A 197 15.63 -9.83 -10.66
CA LEU A 197 15.18 -11.21 -10.73
C LEU A 197 14.17 -11.38 -11.87
N GLY A 198 14.19 -12.54 -12.54
CA GLY A 198 13.23 -12.85 -13.60
C GLY A 198 13.43 -12.09 -14.92
N LYS A 199 12.34 -11.82 -15.62
CA LYS A 199 12.32 -11.16 -16.95
C LYS A 199 11.98 -9.67 -16.84
N ASN A 200 12.36 -9.03 -15.74
CA ASN A 200 11.98 -7.67 -15.43
C ASN A 200 12.88 -6.66 -16.16
N TRP A 201 12.31 -5.53 -16.57
CA TRP A 201 13.10 -4.44 -17.16
C TRP A 201 13.91 -3.72 -16.09
N PHE A 202 15.22 -3.59 -16.33
CA PHE A 202 16.10 -2.79 -15.49
C PHE A 202 15.74 -1.30 -15.61
N SER A 203 15.74 -0.62 -14.46
CA SER A 203 15.78 0.84 -14.44
C SER A 203 17.23 1.33 -14.48
N SER A 204 17.46 2.60 -14.81
CA SER A 204 18.80 3.21 -14.74
C SER A 204 19.51 2.90 -13.41
N SER A 205 18.80 3.05 -12.29
CA SER A 205 19.39 2.79 -10.97
C SER A 205 19.77 1.33 -10.71
N ILE A 206 19.18 0.38 -11.45
CA ILE A 206 19.60 -1.03 -11.35
C ILE A 206 20.88 -1.24 -12.18
N VAL A 207 21.01 -0.54 -13.31
CA VAL A 207 22.26 -0.55 -14.09
C VAL A 207 23.41 0.01 -13.26
N ASP A 208 23.19 1.13 -12.56
CA ASP A 208 24.19 1.73 -11.67
C ASP A 208 24.65 0.75 -10.58
N ILE A 209 23.70 0.05 -9.92
CA ILE A 209 23.98 -1.01 -8.94
C ILE A 209 24.84 -2.13 -9.54
N VAL A 210 24.51 -2.60 -10.75
CA VAL A 210 25.30 -3.66 -11.41
C VAL A 210 26.71 -3.18 -11.73
N LEU A 211 26.86 -1.93 -12.17
CA LEU A 211 28.17 -1.33 -12.44
C LEU A 211 29.00 -1.17 -11.16
N GLU A 212 28.38 -0.79 -10.04
CA GLU A 212 29.04 -0.70 -8.72
C GLU A 212 29.57 -2.07 -8.26
N VAL A 213 28.77 -3.13 -8.40
CA VAL A 213 29.21 -4.50 -8.06
C VAL A 213 30.37 -4.93 -8.92
N LEU A 214 30.29 -4.70 -10.24
CA LEU A 214 31.38 -5.04 -11.17
C LEU A 214 32.66 -4.25 -10.88
N GLN A 215 32.55 -3.00 -10.43
CA GLN A 215 33.70 -2.20 -10.04
C GLN A 215 34.35 -2.71 -8.74
N ALA A 216 33.56 -3.19 -7.79
CA ALA A 216 34.05 -3.68 -6.51
C ALA A 216 34.76 -5.05 -6.61
N ASP A 217 34.44 -5.84 -7.65
CA ASP A 217 35.02 -7.16 -7.91
C ASP A 217 36.39 -7.09 -8.65
N ILE A 218 36.83 -5.91 -9.11
CA ILE A 218 38.12 -5.66 -9.78
C ILE A 218 39.14 -5.11 -8.77
#